data_AF-A0A7J2TY00-F1
#
_entry.id   AF-A0A7J2TY00-F1
#
_cell.length_a   1.000
_cell.length_b   1.000
_cell.length_c   1.000
_cell.angle_alpha   90.00
_cell.angle_beta   90.00
_cell.angle_gamma   90.00
#
_symmetry.space_group_name_H-M   'P 1'
#
loop_
_entity.id
_entity.type
_entity.pdbx_description
1 polymer ?
#
loop_
_entity_poly.entity_id
_entity_poly.type
_entity_poly.pdbx_seq_one_letter_code
_entity_poly.pdbx_strand_id
1 'polypeptide(L)'
;MRLKSVQGMLKELLRIRGKDKLETAENFFIFLLLVCSISLSLFIGIAGVIPKGWPVVGIMISSFFIFISIISLVAIWVIREV
;
A
#
# COMPACT_ATOMS: atom_id res chain seq x y z
N MET A 1 12.69 41.70 0.25
CA MET A 1 13.42 40.52 -0.29
C MET A 1 13.39 39.26 0.61
N ARG A 2 13.31 39.34 1.95
CA ARG A 2 13.32 38.13 2.83
C ARG A 2 12.08 37.21 2.75
N LEU A 3 10.89 37.73 2.44
CA LEU A 3 9.66 36.91 2.39
C LEU A 3 9.67 35.85 1.27
N LYS A 4 10.33 36.14 0.14
CA LYS A 4 10.43 35.21 -1.00
C LYS A 4 11.34 34.01 -0.70
N SER A 5 12.34 34.21 0.17
CA SER A 5 13.25 33.16 0.65
C SER A 5 12.58 32.22 1.64
N VAL A 6 11.75 32.75 2.56
CA VAL A 6 11.00 31.93 3.53
C VAL A 6 9.92 31.10 2.83
N GLN A 7 9.23 31.65 1.83
CA GLN A 7 8.29 30.86 1.01
C GLN A 7 9.00 29.76 0.19
N GLY A 8 10.21 30.03 -0.31
CA GLY A 8 11.04 29.01 -0.98
C GLY A 8 11.43 27.86 -0.05
N MET A 9 11.90 28.17 1.16
CA MET A 9 12.21 27.18 2.19
C MET A 9 10.99 26.37 2.63
N LEU A 10 9.83 27.01 2.80
CA LEU A 10 8.60 26.31 3.21
C LEU A 10 8.12 25.33 2.11
N LYS A 11 8.26 25.72 0.84
CA LYS A 11 7.90 24.89 -0.31
C LYS A 11 8.85 23.70 -0.47
N GLU A 12 10.15 23.88 -0.21
CA GLU A 12 11.11 22.77 -0.15
C GLU A 12 10.82 21.83 1.01
N LEU A 13 10.55 22.36 2.22
CA LEU A 13 10.21 21.52 3.37
C LEU A 13 8.90 20.74 3.18
N LEU A 14 7.88 21.34 2.56
CA LEU A 14 6.65 20.65 2.18
C LEU A 14 6.90 19.56 1.12
N ARG A 15 7.79 19.83 0.16
CA ARG A 15 8.18 18.87 -0.88
C ARG A 15 8.97 17.69 -0.31
N ILE A 16 9.89 17.94 0.62
CA ILE A 16 10.66 16.89 1.32
C ILE A 16 9.70 16.04 2.17
N ARG A 17 8.85 16.68 2.97
CA ARG A 17 7.87 15.99 3.83
C ARG A 17 6.80 15.22 3.05
N GLY A 18 6.42 15.69 1.86
CA GLY A 18 5.49 14.99 0.97
C GLY A 18 6.12 13.73 0.36
N LYS A 19 7.42 13.79 0.04
CA LYS A 19 8.18 12.65 -0.47
C LYS A 19 8.31 11.54 0.57
N ASP A 20 8.63 11.90 1.82
CA ASP A 20 8.70 10.94 2.94
C ASP A 20 7.35 10.25 3.22
N LYS A 21 6.23 10.98 3.06
CA LYS A 21 4.88 10.43 3.26
C LYS A 21 4.49 9.44 2.17
N LEU A 22 4.85 9.71 0.92
CA LEU A 22 4.59 8.79 -0.19
C LEU A 22 5.43 7.51 -0.06
N GLU A 23 6.70 7.64 0.32
CA GLU A 23 7.56 6.47 0.56
C GLU A 23 7.10 5.66 1.78
N THR A 24 6.58 6.31 2.83
CA THR A 24 5.97 5.63 3.97
C THR A 24 4.69 4.89 3.56
N ALA A 25 3.84 5.50 2.74
CA ALA A 25 2.61 4.88 2.25
C ALA A 25 2.91 3.69 1.33
N GLU A 26 3.89 3.82 0.44
CA GLU A 26 4.39 2.75 -0.42
C GLU A 26 4.84 1.53 0.40
N ASN A 27 5.71 1.76 1.39
CA ASN A 27 6.18 0.71 2.29
C ASN A 27 5.05 0.06 3.08
N PHE A 28 4.04 0.83 3.50
CA PHE A 28 2.87 0.30 4.19
C PHE A 28 2.06 -0.64 3.28
N PHE A 29 1.80 -0.25 2.02
CA PHE A 29 1.09 -1.11 1.07
C PHE A 29 1.88 -2.36 0.69
N ILE A 30 3.20 -2.27 0.58
CA ILE A 30 4.07 -3.44 0.36
C ILE A 30 4.00 -4.39 1.57
N PHE A 31 4.06 -3.86 2.79
CA PHE A 31 3.92 -4.66 4.00
C PHE A 31 2.53 -5.32 4.08
N LEU A 32 1.46 -4.57 3.77
CA LEU A 32 0.11 -5.10 3.71
C LEU A 32 -0.02 -6.22 2.67
N LEU A 33 0.58 -6.05 1.49
CA LEU A 33 0.64 -7.09 0.46
C LEU A 33 1.33 -8.35 0.95
N LEU A 34 2.44 -8.22 1.67
CA LEU A 34 3.16 -9.36 2.23
C LEU A 34 2.29 -10.13 3.22
N VAL A 35 1.65 -9.44 4.15
CA VAL A 35 0.75 -10.05 5.14
C VAL A 35 -0.43 -10.72 4.45
N CYS A 36 -1.10 -10.03 3.54
CA CYS A 36 -2.24 -10.61 2.83
C CYS A 36 -1.84 -11.80 1.95
N SER A 37 -0.64 -11.81 1.35
CA SER A 37 -0.15 -12.93 0.56
C SER A 37 0.14 -14.16 1.42
N ILE A 38 0.71 -13.96 2.61
CA ILE A 38 0.90 -15.05 3.59
C ILE A 38 -0.45 -15.60 4.04
N SER A 39 -1.40 -14.72 4.42
CA SER A 39 -2.76 -15.14 4.79
C SER A 39 -3.46 -15.88 3.66
N LEU A 40 -3.37 -15.37 2.42
CA LEU A 40 -3.96 -16.01 1.24
C LEU A 40 -3.40 -17.43 1.06
N SER A 41 -2.08 -17.59 1.14
CA SER A 41 -1.42 -18.89 1.02
C SER A 41 -1.88 -19.87 2.11
N LEU A 42 -1.99 -19.41 3.36
CA LEU A 42 -2.50 -20.22 4.47
C LEU A 42 -3.95 -20.66 4.24
N PHE A 43 -4.83 -19.74 3.83
CA PHE A 43 -6.23 -20.07 3.57
C PHE A 43 -6.40 -20.98 2.34
N ILE A 44 -5.57 -20.84 1.31
CA ILE A 44 -5.52 -21.77 0.17
C ILE A 44 -5.12 -23.17 0.65
N GLY A 45 -4.06 -23.27 1.47
CA GLY A 45 -3.62 -24.54 2.04
C GLY A 45 -4.71 -25.22 2.87
N ILE A 46 -5.42 -24.45 3.70
CA ILE A 46 -6.54 -24.96 4.51
C ILE A 46 -7.73 -25.35 3.62
N ALA A 47 -8.06 -24.55 2.61
CA ALA A 47 -9.15 -24.84 1.67
C ALA A 47 -8.89 -26.10 0.84
N GLY A 48 -7.62 -26.45 0.60
CA GLY A 48 -7.24 -27.72 -0.03
C GLY A 48 -7.68 -28.95 0.77
N VAL A 49 -7.79 -28.83 2.11
CA VAL A 49 -8.26 -29.90 3.00
C VAL A 49 -9.75 -29.78 3.28
N ILE A 50 -10.24 -28.55 3.50
CA ILE A 50 -11.65 -28.26 3.79
C ILE A 50 -12.16 -27.20 2.79
N PRO A 51 -12.68 -27.63 1.63
CA PRO A 51 -13.01 -26.72 0.52
C PRO A 51 -14.36 -26.00 0.68
N LYS A 52 -14.81 -25.74 1.92
CA LYS A 52 -16.12 -25.13 2.21
C LYS A 52 -16.07 -24.24 3.44
N GLY A 53 -16.86 -23.16 3.39
CA GLY A 53 -17.08 -22.27 4.53
C GLY A 53 -15.96 -21.26 4.72
N TRP A 54 -15.45 -21.17 5.95
CA TRP A 54 -14.56 -20.11 6.42
C TRP A 54 -13.24 -19.96 5.64
N PRO A 55 -12.54 -21.03 5.22
CA PRO A 55 -11.31 -20.90 4.45
C PRO A 55 -11.50 -20.17 3.13
N VAL A 56 -12.61 -20.44 2.43
CA VAL A 56 -12.94 -19.78 1.14
C VAL A 56 -13.20 -18.29 1.34
N VAL A 57 -13.92 -17.92 2.41
CA VAL A 57 -14.14 -16.52 2.76
C VAL A 57 -12.81 -15.80 3.05
N GLY A 58 -11.90 -16.47 3.77
CA GLY A 58 -10.54 -15.96 4.01
C GLY A 58 -9.78 -15.69 2.71
N ILE A 59 -9.82 -16.62 1.75
CA ILE A 59 -9.20 -16.44 0.41
C ILE A 59 -9.79 -15.21 -0.30
N MET A 60 -11.11 -15.08 -0.30
CA MET A 60 -11.79 -13.97 -0.98
C MET A 60 -11.41 -12.61 -0.37
N ILE A 61 -11.39 -12.53 0.97
CA ILE A 61 -11.03 -11.30 1.68
C ILE A 61 -9.55 -10.95 1.44
N SER A 62 -8.64 -11.91 1.60
CA SER A 62 -7.20 -11.65 1.36
C SER A 62 -6.94 -11.22 -0.08
N SER A 63 -7.59 -11.85 -1.07
CA SER A 63 -7.49 -11.46 -2.48
C SER A 63 -7.98 -10.04 -2.74
N PHE A 64 -9.08 -9.63 -2.10
CA PHE A 64 -9.63 -8.27 -2.22
C PHE A 64 -8.66 -7.20 -1.68
N PHE A 65 -8.05 -7.44 -0.51
CA PHE A 65 -7.06 -6.52 0.04
C PHE A 65 -5.79 -6.44 -0.81
N ILE A 66 -5.34 -7.56 -1.39
CA ILE A 66 -4.21 -7.57 -2.33
C ILE A 66 -4.54 -6.69 -3.54
N PHE A 67 -5.73 -6.87 -4.12
CA PHE A 67 -6.17 -6.09 -5.28
C PHE A 67 -6.17 -4.58 -5.01
N ILE A 68 -6.78 -4.14 -3.90
CA ILE A 68 -6.79 -2.72 -3.51
C ILE A 68 -5.37 -2.20 -3.28
N SER A 69 -4.51 -2.99 -2.65
CA SER A 69 -3.12 -2.60 -2.36
C SER A 69 -2.32 -2.39 -3.65
N ILE A 70 -2.50 -3.26 -4.65
CA ILE A 70 -1.87 -3.11 -5.97
C ILE A 70 -2.37 -1.84 -6.67
N ILE A 71 -3.68 -1.59 -6.71
CA ILE A 71 -4.24 -0.36 -7.31
C ILE A 71 -3.66 0.88 -6.62
N SER A 72 -3.60 0.86 -5.29
CA SER A 72 -3.08 1.98 -4.50
C SER A 72 -1.60 2.22 -4.77
N LEU A 73 -0.79 1.15 -4.88
CA LEU A 73 0.62 1.25 -5.24
C LEU A 73 0.82 1.81 -6.65
N VAL A 74 0.05 1.33 -7.62
CA VAL A 74 0.09 1.87 -8.99
C VAL A 74 -0.26 3.35 -8.99
N ALA A 75 -1.28 3.77 -8.24
CA ALA A 75 -1.63 5.19 -8.11
C ALA A 75 -0.50 6.02 -7.47
N ILE A 76 0.13 5.52 -6.40
CA ILE A 76 1.28 6.18 -5.76
C ILE A 76 2.45 6.32 -6.75
N TRP A 77 2.76 5.26 -7.50
CA TRP A 77 3.83 5.28 -8.49
C TRP A 77 3.53 6.26 -9.62
N VAL A 78 2.30 6.32 -10.13
CA VAL A 78 1.90 7.32 -11.14
C VAL A 78 2.04 8.74 -10.59
N ILE A 79 1.60 9.00 -9.35
CA ILE A 79 1.74 10.32 -8.71
C ILE A 79 3.20 10.69 -8.46
N ARG A 80 4.07 9.69 -8.23
CA ARG A 80 5.50 9.91 -8.01
C ARG A 80 6.25 10.22 -9.31
N GLU A 81 5.84 9.63 -10.42
CA GLU A 81 6.47 9.79 -11.74
C GLU A 81 6.00 11.07 -12.46
N VAL A 82 4.74 11.50 -12.25
CA VAL A 82 4.13 12.72 -12.83
C VAL A 82 4.48 13.97 -12.02
#